data_AF-J9E395-F1
#
_entry.id   AF-J9E395-F1
#
_cell.length_a   1.000
_cell.length_b   1.000
_cell.length_c   1.000
_cell.angle_alpha   90.00
_cell.angle_beta   90.00
_cell.angle_gamma   90.00
#
_symmetry.space_group_name_H-M   'P 1'
#
loop_
_entity.id
_entity.type
_entity.pdbx_description
1 polymer ?
#
loop_
_entity_poly.entity_id
_entity_poly.type
_entity_poly.pdbx_seq_one_letter_code
_entity_poly.pdbx_strand_id
1 'polypeptide(L)'
;MVPVKSVREYDCQLDIAVLFSETLDRALRLDYLTQDQIDDCDPIVMIAVPRLAIVCGLLYFPEGALNVDANPETLSDMFRSFHSLL
;
A
#
# COMPACT_ATOMS: atom_id res chain seq x y z
N MET A 1 2.28 24.83 13.92
CA MET A 1 2.07 24.83 12.46
C MET A 1 1.64 23.44 12.06
N VAL A 2 0.52 23.29 11.33
CA VAL A 2 0.16 22.00 10.73
C VAL A 2 1.20 21.71 9.65
N PRO A 3 1.93 20.58 9.69
CA PRO A 3 2.87 20.25 8.64
C PRO A 3 2.08 20.08 7.34
N VAL A 4 2.27 21.02 6.41
CA VAL A 4 1.69 20.93 5.07
C VAL A 4 2.59 19.95 4.33
N LYS A 5 2.07 18.75 4.07
CA LYS A 5 2.77 17.72 3.28
C LYS A 5 3.15 18.31 1.92
N SER A 6 4.35 17.98 1.44
CA SER A 6 4.75 18.38 0.09
C SER A 6 3.86 17.70 -0.97
N VAL A 7 3.78 18.28 -2.17
CA VAL A 7 3.02 17.68 -3.29
C VAL A 7 3.47 16.24 -3.53
N ARG A 8 4.78 16.00 -3.48
CA ARG A 8 5.39 14.69 -3.63
C ARG A 8 4.95 13.68 -2.55
N GLU A 9 4.86 14.11 -1.29
CA GLU A 9 4.36 13.25 -0.20
C GLU A 9 2.89 12.89 -0.37
N TYR A 10 2.09 13.78 -0.96
CA TYR A 10 0.69 13.51 -1.27
C TYR A 10 0.56 12.50 -2.41
N ASP A 11 1.35 12.66 -3.48
CA ASP A 11 1.38 11.74 -4.61
C ASP A 11 1.80 10.32 -4.15
N CYS A 12 2.87 10.22 -3.35
CA CYS A 12 3.29 8.94 -2.77
C CYS A 12 2.20 8.29 -1.90
N GLN A 13 1.38 9.07 -1.19
CA GLN A 13 0.27 8.53 -0.40
C GLN A 13 -0.88 8.04 -1.27
N LEU A 14 -1.16 8.72 -2.37
CA LEU A 14 -2.14 8.27 -3.35
C LEU A 14 -1.70 6.96 -4.01
N ASP A 15 -0.43 6.83 -4.37
CA ASP A 15 0.11 5.60 -4.96
C ASP A 15 -0.04 4.40 -4.01
N ILE A 16 0.21 4.61 -2.72
CA ILE A 16 -0.03 3.57 -1.69
C ILE A 16 -1.52 3.26 -1.56
N ALA A 17 -2.39 4.26 -1.59
CA ALA A 17 -3.83 4.06 -1.52
C ALA A 17 -4.34 3.25 -2.72
N VAL A 18 -3.84 3.53 -3.93
CA VAL A 18 -4.13 2.75 -5.13
C VAL A 18 -3.66 1.30 -4.97
N LEU A 19 -2.44 1.07 -4.49
CA LEU A 19 -1.93 -0.28 -4.22
C LEU A 19 -2.81 -1.05 -3.23
N PHE A 20 -3.32 -0.39 -2.20
CA PHE A 20 -4.22 -1.01 -1.23
C PHE A 20 -5.56 -1.37 -1.88
N SER A 21 -6.11 -0.49 -2.71
CA SER A 21 -7.33 -0.76 -3.47
C SER A 21 -7.17 -1.94 -4.44
N GLU A 22 -6.07 -2.00 -5.20
CA GLU A 22 -5.79 -3.12 -6.11
C GLU A 22 -5.61 -4.45 -5.37
N THR A 23 -4.97 -4.40 -4.20
CA THR A 23 -4.82 -5.58 -3.34
C THR A 23 -6.16 -6.07 -2.82
N LEU A 24 -7.02 -5.15 -2.36
CA LEU A 24 -8.36 -5.47 -1.85
C LEU A 24 -9.24 -6.07 -2.94
N ASP A 25 -9.26 -5.45 -4.11
CA ASP A 25 -9.99 -5.91 -5.29
C ASP A 25 -9.50 -7.29 -5.77
N ARG A 26 -8.19 -7.55 -5.72
CA ARG A 26 -7.63 -8.88 -5.98
C ARG A 26 -8.06 -9.91 -4.94
N ALA A 27 -8.04 -9.57 -3.65
CA ALA A 27 -8.45 -10.47 -2.58
C ALA A 27 -9.94 -10.84 -2.67
N LEU A 28 -10.80 -9.88 -3.05
CA LEU A 28 -12.21 -10.11 -3.35
C LEU A 28 -12.40 -11.06 -4.53
N ARG A 29 -11.71 -10.83 -5.66
CA ARG A 29 -11.81 -11.71 -6.83
C ARG A 29 -11.37 -13.15 -6.60
N LEU A 30 -10.47 -13.37 -5.64
CA LEU A 30 -9.97 -14.70 -5.27
C LEU A 30 -10.78 -15.34 -4.14
N ASP A 31 -11.88 -14.71 -3.71
CA ASP A 31 -12.73 -15.14 -2.59
C ASP A 31 -11.96 -15.30 -1.26
N TYR A 32 -10.88 -14.52 -1.06
CA TYR A 32 -10.17 -14.47 0.22
C TYR A 32 -10.85 -13.57 1.25
N LEU A 33 -11.63 -12.62 0.75
CA LEU A 33 -12.43 -11.66 1.51
C LEU A 33 -13.82 -11.59 0.87
N THR A 34 -14.85 -11.29 1.66
CA THR A 34 -16.19 -11.00 1.14
C THR A 34 -16.46 -9.49 1.15
N GLN A 35 -17.40 -9.04 0.33
CA GLN A 35 -17.82 -7.63 0.31
C GLN A 35 -18.36 -7.18 1.67
N ASP A 36 -19.12 -8.05 2.36
CA ASP A 36 -19.68 -7.75 3.69
C ASP A 36 -18.56 -7.42 4.71
N GLN A 37 -17.43 -8.15 4.68
CA GLN A 37 -16.32 -7.86 5.60
C GLN A 37 -15.68 -6.49 5.37
N ILE A 38 -15.76 -5.97 4.14
CA ILE A 38 -15.25 -4.65 3.78
C ILE A 38 -16.24 -3.58 4.23
N ASP A 39 -17.52 -3.79 3.91
CA ASP A 39 -18.61 -2.86 4.23
C ASP A 39 -18.77 -2.70 5.75
N ASP A 40 -18.62 -3.80 6.50
CA ASP A 40 -18.65 -3.82 7.96
C ASP A 40 -17.36 -3.29 8.61
N CYS A 41 -16.35 -2.94 7.81
CA CYS A 41 -15.03 -2.53 8.30
C CYS A 41 -14.44 -3.55 9.29
N ASP A 42 -14.48 -4.83 8.95
CA ASP A 42 -13.97 -5.92 9.80
C ASP A 42 -12.53 -5.58 10.25
N PRO A 43 -12.26 -5.54 11.57
CA PRO A 43 -10.92 -5.24 12.09
C PRO A 43 -9.83 -6.13 11.50
N ILE A 44 -10.14 -7.39 11.17
CA ILE A 44 -9.18 -8.31 10.56
C ILE A 44 -8.79 -7.81 9.17
N VAL A 45 -9.75 -7.36 8.37
CA VAL A 45 -9.52 -6.81 7.02
C VAL A 45 -8.73 -5.51 7.11
N MET A 46 -9.10 -4.61 8.01
CA MET A 46 -8.40 -3.33 8.22
C MET A 46 -6.93 -3.52 8.59
N ILE A 47 -6.59 -4.58 9.32
CA ILE A 47 -5.20 -4.90 9.72
C ILE A 47 -4.46 -5.69 8.64
N ALA A 48 -5.14 -6.61 7.97
CA ALA A 48 -4.52 -7.52 7.00
C ALA A 48 -4.23 -6.83 5.66
N VAL A 49 -5.14 -5.98 5.17
CA VAL A 49 -5.03 -5.35 3.84
C VAL A 49 -3.74 -4.55 3.68
N PRO A 50 -3.32 -3.68 4.63
CA PRO A 50 -2.04 -2.97 4.49
C PRO A 50 -0.84 -3.92 4.35
N ARG A 51 -0.84 -5.03 5.09
CA ARG A 51 0.27 -6.01 5.07
C ARG A 51 0.29 -6.80 3.76
N LEU A 52 -0.88 -7.24 3.32
CA LEU A 52 -1.04 -7.93 2.04
C LEU A 52 -0.65 -7.02 0.89
N ALA A 53 -0.97 -5.72 0.98
CA ALA A 53 -0.66 -4.75 -0.04
C ALA A 53 0.84 -4.50 -0.14
N ILE A 54 1.56 -4.47 0.99
CA ILE A 54 3.03 -4.40 0.97
C ILE A 54 3.62 -5.61 0.23
N VAL A 55 3.19 -6.82 0.59
CA VAL A 55 3.67 -8.06 -0.08
C VAL A 55 3.28 -8.07 -1.56
N CYS A 56 2.07 -7.62 -1.92
CA CYS A 56 1.63 -7.55 -3.30
C CYS A 56 2.42 -6.51 -4.11
N GLY A 57 2.70 -5.35 -3.53
CA GLY A 57 3.53 -4.32 -4.15
C GLY A 57 4.92 -4.83 -4.49
N LEU A 58 5.54 -5.56 -3.55
CA LEU A 58 6.89 -6.12 -3.76
C LEU A 58 6.91 -7.26 -4.80
N LEU A 59 5.90 -8.14 -4.81
CA LEU A 59 5.92 -9.35 -5.64
C LEU A 59 5.28 -9.19 -7.02
N TYR A 60 4.25 -8.36 -7.13
CA TYR A 60 3.43 -8.23 -8.36
C TYR A 60 3.53 -6.86 -9.02
N PHE A 61 3.95 -5.83 -8.29
CA PHE A 61 4.07 -4.46 -8.81
C PHE A 61 5.48 -3.89 -8.58
N PRO A 62 6.53 -4.51 -9.15
CA PRO A 62 7.91 -4.11 -8.90
C PRO A 62 8.21 -2.67 -9.32
N GLU A 63 7.48 -2.12 -10.29
CA GLU A 63 7.60 -0.72 -10.73
C GLU A 63 6.60 0.25 -10.04
N GLY A 64 5.85 -0.23 -9.06
CA GLY A 64 4.79 0.51 -8.40
C GLY A 64 5.25 1.33 -7.19
N ALA A 65 4.31 1.64 -6.30
CA ALA A 65 4.51 2.46 -5.10
C ALA A 65 5.60 1.94 -4.14
N LEU A 66 5.99 0.67 -4.27
CA LEU A 66 6.97 -0.03 -3.43
C LEU A 66 8.19 -0.51 -4.23
N ASN A 67 8.55 0.17 -5.31
CA ASN A 67 9.74 -0.17 -6.09
C ASN A 67 11.03 -0.01 -5.26
N VAL A 68 11.57 -1.13 -4.78
CA VAL A 68 12.82 -1.19 -3.99
C VAL A 68 14.07 -1.09 -4.85
N ASP A 69 13.98 -1.38 -6.15
CA ASP A 69 15.08 -1.27 -7.11
C ASP A 69 15.26 0.16 -7.63
N ALA A 70 14.23 1.00 -7.50
CA ALA A 70 14.28 2.42 -7.80
C ALA A 70 15.10 3.21 -6.77
N ASN A 71 15.39 4.47 -7.11
CA ASN A 71 16.11 5.36 -6.20
C ASN A 71 15.35 5.48 -4.86
N PRO A 72 15.98 5.24 -3.70
CA PRO A 72 15.33 5.38 -2.39
C PRO A 72 14.70 6.76 -2.15
N GLU A 73 15.13 7.76 -2.93
CA GLU A 73 14.58 9.11 -2.92
C GLU A 73 13.14 9.22 -3.45
N THR A 74 12.72 8.28 -4.29
CA THR A 74 11.37 8.23 -4.87
C THR A 74 10.41 7.37 -4.06
N LEU A 75 10.92 6.59 -3.10
CA LEU A 75 10.10 5.81 -2.19
C LEU A 75 9.43 6.73 -1.17
N SER A 76 8.17 6.43 -0.82
CA SER A 76 7.46 7.13 0.25
C SER A 76 8.28 7.10 1.54
N ASP A 77 8.34 8.23 2.26
CA ASP A 77 9.07 8.35 3.53
C ASP A 77 8.67 7.27 4.55
N MET A 78 7.42 6.79 4.47
CA MET A 78 6.90 5.69 5.28
C MET A 78 7.70 4.39 5.09
N PHE A 79 8.13 4.10 3.87
CA PHE A 79 8.84 2.87 3.51
C PHE A 79 10.36 3.07 3.38
N ARG A 80 10.83 4.32 3.21
CA ARG A 80 12.27 4.62 3.06
C ARG A 80 13.09 4.09 4.24
N SER A 81 12.54 4.16 5.46
CA SER A 81 13.19 3.63 6.68
C SER A 81 13.33 2.10 6.69
N PHE A 82 12.54 1.40 5.87
CA PHE A 82 12.50 -0.05 5.76
C PHE A 82 13.17 -0.56 4.48
N HIS A 83 13.70 0.33 3.62
CA HIS A 83 14.33 -0.05 2.35
C HIS A 83 15.46 -1.07 2.51
N SER A 84 16.26 -0.99 3.57
CA SER A 84 17.31 -1.99 3.84
C SER A 84 16.81 -3.35 4.34
N LEU A 85 15.52 -3.45 4.67
CA LEU A 85 14.87 -4.65 5.21
C LEU A 85 13.96 -5.34 4.18
N LEU A 86 13.64 -4.66 3.08
CA LEU A 86 12.79 -5.12 1.98
C LEU A 86 13.66 -5.56 0.80
#